data_AF-A0A970GVZ5-F1
#
_entry.id   AF-A0A970GVZ5-F1
#
_cell.length_a   1.000
_cell.length_b   1.000
_cell.length_c   1.000
_cell.angle_alpha   90.00
_cell.angle_beta   90.00
_cell.angle_gamma   90.00
#
_symmetry.space_group_name_H-M   'P 1'
#
loop_
_entity.id
_entity.type
_entity.pdbx_description
1 polymer ?
#
loop_
_entity_poly.entity_id
_entity_poly.type
_entity_poly.pdbx_seq_one_letter_code
_entity_poly.pdbx_strand_id
1 'polypeptide(L)'
;MFLLKSDFRKDIVILLIASIILGTLLVLGGGYLADNYFVNMVSTIIGDYGEYDLLFTISSDKEEIALEQIREIAEKTLPGSKLKAGPKVIGSSNYLLKIPEEYKKRRDIYKSGEVFL
;
A
#
# COMPACT_ATOMS: atom_id res chain seq x y z
N MET A 1 -35.52 21.49 -39.02
CA MET A 1 -34.62 21.12 -37.90
C MET A 1 -35.06 19.76 -37.36
N PHE A 2 -34.44 18.68 -37.84
CA PHE A 2 -34.80 17.28 -37.55
C PHE A 2 -34.70 16.94 -36.04
N LEU A 3 -33.85 17.68 -35.33
CA LEU A 3 -33.59 17.56 -33.89
C LEU A 3 -34.81 17.86 -32.97
N LEU A 4 -35.89 18.45 -33.50
CA LEU A 4 -37.05 18.89 -32.70
C LEU A 4 -38.26 17.92 -32.76
N LYS A 5 -38.18 16.82 -33.52
CA LYS A 5 -39.20 15.77 -33.48
C LYS A 5 -39.18 15.06 -32.12
N SER A 6 -40.36 14.82 -31.52
CA SER A 6 -40.49 14.24 -30.17
C SER A 6 -39.80 12.89 -30.05
N ASP A 7 -39.93 12.06 -31.08
CA ASP A 7 -39.38 10.69 -31.07
C ASP A 7 -37.85 10.72 -31.07
N PHE A 8 -37.27 11.58 -31.92
CA PHE A 8 -35.81 11.72 -32.01
C PHE A 8 -35.19 12.30 -30.72
N ARG A 9 -35.86 13.26 -30.05
CA ARG A 9 -35.41 13.77 -28.75
C ARG A 9 -35.49 12.72 -27.65
N LYS A 10 -36.57 11.91 -27.64
CA LYS A 10 -36.76 10.85 -26.65
C LYS A 10 -35.67 9.80 -26.77
N ASP A 11 -35.32 9.41 -28.00
CA ASP A 11 -34.25 8.44 -28.26
C ASP A 11 -32.88 8.94 -27.80
N ILE A 12 -32.55 10.21 -28.06
CA ILE A 12 -31.30 10.82 -27.57
C ILE A 12 -31.26 10.82 -26.03
N VAL A 13 -32.35 11.19 -25.37
CA VAL A 13 -32.41 11.21 -23.90
C VAL A 13 -32.26 9.80 -23.34
N ILE A 14 -32.91 8.81 -23.93
CA ILE A 14 -32.78 7.40 -23.52
C ILE A 14 -31.34 6.92 -23.69
N LEU A 15 -30.71 7.19 -24.83
CA LEU A 15 -29.33 6.81 -25.11
C LEU A 15 -28.34 7.49 -24.15
N LEU A 16 -28.58 8.75 -23.80
CA LEU A 16 -27.76 9.48 -22.84
C LEU A 16 -27.88 8.90 -21.44
N ILE A 17 -29.09 8.58 -20.98
CA ILE A 17 -29.29 7.93 -19.68
C ILE A 17 -28.67 6.53 -19.68
N ALA A 18 -28.87 5.75 -20.73
CA ALA A 18 -28.34 4.40 -20.86
C ALA A 18 -26.80 4.39 -20.85
N SER A 19 -26.16 5.34 -21.55
CA SER A 19 -24.70 5.44 -21.58
C SER A 19 -24.11 5.85 -20.24
N ILE A 20 -24.76 6.79 -19.52
CA ILE A 20 -24.35 7.18 -18.16
C ILE A 20 -24.44 5.98 -17.22
N ILE A 21 -25.55 5.22 -17.27
CA ILE A 21 -25.73 4.04 -16.42
C ILE A 21 -24.67 2.98 -16.74
N LEU A 22 -24.45 2.68 -18.02
CA LEU A 22 -23.43 1.71 -18.43
C LEU A 22 -22.02 2.13 -18.01
N GLY A 23 -21.65 3.40 -18.23
CA GLY A 23 -20.36 3.93 -17.80
C GLY A 23 -20.18 3.85 -16.28
N THR A 24 -21.22 4.18 -15.53
CA THR A 24 -21.20 4.10 -14.05
C THR A 24 -21.00 2.66 -13.58
N LEU A 25 -21.75 1.70 -14.14
CA LEU A 25 -21.62 0.29 -13.77
C LEU A 25 -20.22 -0.26 -14.10
N LEU A 26 -19.65 0.14 -15.24
CA LEU A 26 -18.30 -0.26 -15.63
C LEU A 26 -17.24 0.30 -14.67
N VAL A 27 -17.36 1.57 -14.27
CA VAL A 27 -16.42 2.20 -13.32
C VAL A 27 -16.57 1.58 -11.93
N LEU A 28 -17.79 1.34 -11.44
CA LEU A 28 -18.02 0.70 -10.16
C LEU A 28 -17.47 -0.72 -10.12
N GLY A 29 -17.74 -1.52 -11.17
CA GLY A 29 -17.22 -2.87 -11.29
C GLY A 29 -15.69 -2.89 -11.42
N GLY A 30 -15.13 -2.04 -12.29
CA GLY A 30 -13.69 -1.93 -12.49
C GLY A 30 -12.95 -1.46 -11.23
N GLY A 31 -13.49 -0.45 -10.54
CA GLY A 31 -12.95 0.05 -9.27
C GLY A 31 -12.95 -1.01 -8.19
N TYR A 32 -14.07 -1.71 -8.00
CA TYR A 32 -14.15 -2.80 -7.02
C TYR A 32 -13.14 -3.93 -7.29
N LEU A 33 -12.98 -4.30 -8.57
CA LEU A 33 -11.99 -5.31 -8.95
C LEU A 33 -10.56 -4.82 -8.76
N ALA A 34 -10.26 -3.58 -9.13
CA ALA A 34 -8.95 -2.98 -8.95
C ALA A 34 -8.60 -2.87 -7.46
N ASP A 35 -9.48 -2.33 -6.63
CA ASP A 35 -9.27 -2.18 -5.20
C ASP A 35 -8.98 -3.53 -4.55
N ASN A 36 -9.80 -4.56 -4.83
CA ASN A 36 -9.57 -5.89 -4.27
C ASN A 36 -8.28 -6.54 -4.79
N TYR A 37 -7.95 -6.37 -6.08
CA TYR A 37 -6.74 -6.91 -6.67
C TYR A 37 -5.47 -6.26 -6.07
N PHE A 38 -5.46 -4.93 -5.96
CA PHE A 38 -4.33 -4.20 -5.39
C PHE A 38 -4.19 -4.43 -3.89
N VAL A 39 -5.28 -4.47 -3.12
CA VAL A 39 -5.24 -4.78 -1.68
C VAL A 39 -4.61 -6.15 -1.44
N ASN A 40 -5.04 -7.19 -2.17
CA ASN A 40 -4.50 -8.54 -2.02
C ASN A 40 -3.04 -8.65 -2.49
N MET A 41 -2.66 -7.93 -3.55
CA MET A 41 -1.29 -7.93 -4.06
C MET A 41 -0.34 -7.22 -3.09
N VAL A 42 -0.74 -6.04 -2.60
CA VAL A 42 0.05 -5.27 -1.64
C VAL A 42 0.16 -6.00 -0.31
N SER A 43 -0.92 -6.59 0.20
CA SER A 43 -0.88 -7.34 1.46
C SER A 43 0.03 -8.56 1.40
N THR A 44 0.05 -9.26 0.25
CA THR A 44 0.94 -10.41 0.04
C THR A 44 2.41 -10.01 -0.01
N ILE A 45 2.72 -8.81 -0.51
CA ILE A 45 4.10 -8.35 -0.71
C ILE A 45 4.65 -7.60 0.52
N ILE A 46 3.84 -6.75 1.15
CA ILE A 46 4.28 -5.80 2.19
C ILE A 46 3.71 -6.19 3.58
N GLY A 47 2.73 -7.09 3.64
CA GLY A 47 1.96 -7.38 4.85
C GLY A 47 0.64 -6.61 4.87
N ASP A 48 -0.27 -7.05 5.75
CA ASP A 48 -1.57 -6.39 5.92
C ASP A 48 -1.40 -4.92 6.33
N TYR A 49 -2.40 -4.10 6.01
CA TYR A 49 -2.36 -2.67 6.33
C TYR A 49 -2.15 -2.45 7.83
N GLY A 50 -1.06 -1.77 8.20
CA GLY A 50 -0.66 -1.53 9.60
C GLY A 50 0.01 -2.72 10.30
N GLU A 51 0.38 -3.79 9.58
CA GLU A 51 1.05 -4.95 10.16
C GLU A 51 2.50 -4.63 10.60
N TYR A 52 3.19 -3.78 9.85
CA TYR A 52 4.58 -3.35 10.08
C TYR A 52 4.67 -1.84 10.24
N ASP A 53 5.59 -1.38 11.07
CA ASP A 53 5.73 0.04 11.43
C ASP A 53 6.91 0.71 10.71
N LEU A 54 7.98 -0.04 10.41
CA LEU A 54 9.16 0.46 9.70
C LEU A 54 9.51 -0.42 8.49
N LEU A 55 10.00 0.24 7.43
CA LEU A 55 10.53 -0.38 6.22
C LEU A 55 12.01 0.02 6.07
N PHE A 56 12.88 -0.97 5.95
CA PHE A 56 14.30 -0.80 5.66
C PHE A 56 14.57 -1.27 4.24
N THR A 57 15.08 -0.37 3.39
CA THR A 57 15.59 -0.72 2.06
C THR A 57 17.11 -0.74 2.13
N ILE A 58 17.70 -1.90 1.91
CA ILE A 58 19.12 -2.14 2.08
C ILE A 58 19.70 -2.52 0.72
N SER A 59 20.82 -1.91 0.34
CA SER A 59 21.53 -2.34 -0.87
C SER A 59 22.02 -3.78 -0.72
N SER A 60 21.85 -4.62 -1.76
CA SER A 60 22.11 -6.07 -1.67
C SER A 60 23.56 -6.42 -1.33
N ASP A 61 24.51 -5.53 -1.59
CA ASP A 61 25.93 -5.66 -1.25
C ASP A 61 26.23 -5.57 0.26
N LYS A 62 25.33 -4.92 1.03
CA LYS A 62 25.49 -4.68 2.47
C LYS A 62 24.42 -5.38 3.31
N GLU A 63 23.66 -6.28 2.70
CA GLU A 63 22.49 -6.91 3.32
C GLU A 63 22.82 -7.60 4.65
N GLU A 64 23.88 -8.41 4.67
CA GLU A 64 24.26 -9.21 5.86
C GLU A 64 24.65 -8.31 7.04
N ILE A 65 25.56 -7.36 6.81
CA ILE A 65 26.05 -6.45 7.85
C ILE A 65 24.92 -5.55 8.38
N ALA A 66 24.08 -5.02 7.49
CA ALA A 66 22.98 -4.17 7.88
C ALA A 66 21.93 -4.94 8.68
N LEU A 67 21.64 -6.20 8.32
CA LEU A 67 20.71 -7.04 9.08
C LEU A 67 21.19 -7.35 10.49
N GLU A 68 22.48 -7.62 10.65
CA GLU A 68 23.07 -7.88 11.96
C GLU A 68 22.93 -6.65 12.86
N GLN A 69 23.28 -5.46 12.37
CA GLN A 69 23.14 -4.21 13.10
C GLN A 69 21.69 -3.85 13.42
N ILE A 70 20.77 -4.05 12.46
CA ILE A 70 19.34 -3.80 12.69
C ILE A 70 18.83 -4.71 13.80
N ARG A 71 19.20 -6.00 13.81
CA ARG A 71 18.80 -6.93 14.87
C ARG A 71 19.37 -6.52 16.23
N GLU A 72 20.65 -6.18 16.30
CA GLU A 72 21.29 -5.75 17.54
C GLU A 72 20.62 -4.49 18.14
N ILE A 73 20.39 -3.47 17.29
CA ILE A 73 19.74 -2.23 17.72
C ILE A 73 18.28 -2.48 18.11
N ALA A 74 17.57 -3.32 17.33
CA ALA A 74 16.18 -3.63 17.60
C ALA A 74 16.01 -4.42 18.90
N GLU A 75 16.88 -5.38 19.22
CA GLU A 75 16.86 -6.10 20.49
C GLU A 75 17.16 -5.18 21.69
N LYS A 76 18.11 -4.26 21.53
CA LYS A 76 18.50 -3.33 22.59
C LYS A 76 17.46 -2.25 22.85
N THR A 77 16.80 -1.76 21.80
CA THR A 77 15.93 -0.56 21.85
C THR A 77 14.45 -0.92 21.88
N LEU A 78 14.07 -2.00 21.20
CA LEU A 78 12.68 -2.43 20.96
C LEU A 78 12.56 -3.95 21.14
N PRO A 79 12.82 -4.49 22.35
CA PRO A 79 12.76 -5.93 22.59
C PRO A 79 11.37 -6.47 22.30
N GLY A 80 11.31 -7.61 21.59
CA GLY A 80 10.06 -8.21 21.10
C GLY A 80 9.62 -7.75 19.72
N SER A 81 10.38 -6.86 19.07
CA SER A 81 10.16 -6.48 17.68
C SER A 81 10.34 -7.67 16.72
N LYS A 82 9.56 -7.70 15.64
CA LYS A 82 9.59 -8.78 14.64
C LYS A 82 10.06 -8.23 13.31
N LEU A 83 11.17 -8.77 12.80
CA LEU A 83 11.70 -8.45 11.49
C LEU A 83 11.26 -9.52 10.47
N LYS A 84 10.70 -9.09 9.33
CA LYS A 84 10.31 -9.95 8.21
C LYS A 84 11.00 -9.49 6.93
N ALA A 85 11.48 -10.44 6.14
CA ALA A 85 11.99 -10.13 4.81
C ALA A 85 10.82 -9.73 3.90
N GLY A 86 10.97 -8.58 3.25
CA GLY A 86 10.06 -8.09 2.23
C GLY A 86 10.53 -8.49 0.82
N PRO A 87 9.94 -7.88 -0.24
CA PRO A 87 10.31 -8.17 -1.61
C PRO A 87 11.76 -7.78 -1.88
N LYS A 88 12.52 -8.69 -2.49
CA LYS A 88 13.86 -8.39 -2.99
C LYS A 88 13.76 -7.90 -4.43
N VAL A 89 14.31 -6.72 -4.67
CA VAL A 89 14.48 -6.13 -6.00
C VAL A 89 15.97 -6.21 -6.35
N ILE A 90 16.30 -6.27 -7.64
CA ILE A 90 17.70 -6.32 -8.06
C ILE A 90 18.43 -5.09 -7.51
N GLY A 91 19.48 -5.33 -6.72
CA GLY A 91 20.28 -4.29 -6.07
C GLY A 91 19.72 -3.76 -4.75
N SER A 92 18.53 -4.20 -4.30
CA SER A 92 17.98 -3.78 -3.01
C SER A 92 17.09 -4.84 -2.36
N SER A 93 17.35 -5.14 -1.09
CA SER A 93 16.57 -6.04 -0.25
C SER A 93 15.73 -5.22 0.74
N ASN A 94 14.42 -5.48 0.78
CA ASN A 94 13.52 -4.80 1.71
C ASN A 94 13.28 -5.64 2.96
N TYR A 95 13.22 -4.99 4.12
CA TYR A 95 12.95 -5.60 5.41
C TYR A 95 11.92 -4.80 6.17
N LEU A 96 10.95 -5.48 6.78
CA LEU A 96 9.82 -4.90 7.47
C LEU A 96 9.94 -5.19 8.96
N LEU A 97 9.85 -4.16 9.81
CA LEU A 97 9.92 -4.30 11.27
C LEU A 97 8.59 -3.93 11.91
N LYS A 98 8.07 -4.85 12.73
CA LYS A 98 6.91 -4.62 13.60
C LYS A 98 7.39 -4.31 15.01
N ILE A 99 6.93 -3.18 15.54
CA ILE A 99 7.23 -2.72 16.88
C ILE A 99 6.13 -3.23 17.83
N PRO A 100 6.46 -3.71 19.04
CA PRO A 100 5.43 -4.09 20.00
C PRO A 100 4.62 -2.87 20.48
N GLU A 101 3.32 -3.08 20.72
CA GLU A 101 2.37 -2.03 21.11
C GLU A 101 2.78 -1.25 22.38
N GLU A 102 3.52 -1.91 23.27
CA GLU A 102 4.09 -1.32 24.50
C GLU A 102 5.06 -0.17 24.21
N TYR A 103 5.74 -0.23 23.07
CA TYR A 103 6.69 0.78 22.63
C TYR A 103 6.00 1.84 21.76
N LYS A 104 4.97 1.51 20.98
CA LYS A 104 4.29 2.47 20.08
C LYS A 104 3.73 3.72 20.76
N LYS A 105 3.39 3.65 22.05
CA LYS A 105 2.83 4.77 22.83
C LYS A 105 3.88 5.80 23.28
N ARG A 106 5.17 5.49 23.11
CA ARG A 106 6.28 6.40 23.37
C ARG A 106 6.46 7.34 22.16
N ARG A 107 6.17 8.64 22.34
CA ARG A 107 6.34 9.70 21.31
C ARG A 107 7.79 9.83 20.82
N ASP A 108 8.71 9.19 21.52
CA ASP A 108 10.16 9.17 21.33
C ASP A 108 10.62 8.28 20.17
N ILE A 109 9.82 7.30 19.71
CA ILE A 109 10.24 6.40 18.61
C ILE A 109 10.19 7.11 17.24
N TYR A 110 9.23 8.00 17.02
CA TYR A 110 9.14 8.80 15.80
C TYR A 110 10.26 9.85 15.66
N LYS A 111 10.98 10.16 16.74
CA LYS A 111 12.15 11.06 16.69
C LYS A 111 13.43 10.36 16.23
N SER A 112 13.52 9.03 16.33
CA SER A 112 14.75 8.31 15.97
C SER A 112 15.03 8.31 14.46
N GLY A 113 14.07 8.69 13.62
CA GLY A 113 14.28 8.89 12.18
C GLY A 113 15.23 10.05 11.85
N GLU A 114 15.47 10.98 12.78
CA GLU A 114 16.45 12.07 12.61
C GLU A 114 17.90 11.62 12.90
N VAL A 115 18.11 10.47 13.54
CA VAL A 115 19.45 9.99 13.94
C VAL A 115 20.16 9.22 12.80
N PHE A 116 19.45 8.94 11.71
CA PHE A 116 19.97 8.22 10.54
C PHE A 116 20.22 9.11 9.31
N LEU A 117 20.18 10.44 9.47
CA LEU A 117 20.55 11.43 8.44
C LEU A 117 21.93 12.04 8.70
#